data_AF-A0A945I5D0-F1
#
_entry.id   AF-A0A945I5D0-F1
#
_cell.length_a   1.000
_cell.length_b   1.000
_cell.length_c   1.000
_cell.angle_alpha   90.00
_cell.angle_beta   90.00
_cell.angle_gamma   90.00
#
_symmetry.space_group_name_H-M   'P 1'
#
loop_
_entity.id
_entity.type
_entity.pdbx_description
1 polymer ?
#
loop_
_entity_poly.entity_id
_entity_poly.type
_entity_poly.pdbx_seq_one_letter_code
_entity_poly.pdbx_strand_id
1 'polypeptide(L)'
;MTQNVEFLTDHIPEPGEVFEIVPGIQWIRMPLPFQLNHINLWLIEEEDGWALIDCGINDERTKDLWRGILGQVLNGKPLTKIICTHAHPDHI
;
A
#
# COMPACT_ATOMS: atom_id res chain seq x y z
N MET A 1 25.05 -3.22 -18.22
CA MET A 1 25.51 -2.50 -17.02
C MET A 1 24.33 -2.42 -16.08
N THR A 2 24.32 -3.20 -15.01
CA THR A 2 23.34 -3.02 -13.93
C THR A 2 23.66 -1.70 -13.24
N GLN A 3 22.73 -0.75 -13.25
CA GLN A 3 22.82 0.42 -12.39
C GLN A 3 22.79 -0.05 -10.94
N ASN A 4 23.62 0.53 -10.08
CA ASN A 4 23.52 0.33 -8.64
C ASN A 4 22.16 0.87 -8.18
N VAL A 5 21.43 0.06 -7.42
CA VAL A 5 20.19 0.48 -6.77
C VAL A 5 20.54 1.09 -5.42
N GLU A 6 20.00 2.27 -5.14
CA GLU A 6 20.06 2.93 -3.82
C GLU A 6 18.68 2.83 -3.17
N PHE A 7 18.65 2.41 -1.90
CA PHE A 7 17.41 2.38 -1.13
C PHE A 7 17.17 3.74 -0.50
N LEU A 8 15.96 4.29 -0.68
CA LEU A 8 15.57 5.58 -0.13
C LEU A 8 15.46 5.57 1.42
N THR A 9 15.24 4.39 2.00
CA THR A 9 15.06 4.18 3.43
C THR A 9 15.39 2.73 3.80
N ASP A 10 15.88 2.53 5.03
CA ASP A 10 16.03 1.20 5.64
C ASP A 10 14.78 0.79 6.43
N HIS A 11 13.84 1.72 6.65
CA HIS A 11 12.59 1.43 7.35
C HIS A 11 11.68 0.60 6.45
N ILE A 12 11.08 -0.44 7.02
CA ILE A 12 10.13 -1.30 6.33
C ILE A 12 8.83 -1.30 7.14
N PRO A 13 7.70 -0.82 6.58
CA PRO A 13 6.44 -0.77 7.30
C PRO A 13 6.02 -2.15 7.80
N GLU A 14 5.64 -2.21 9.07
CA GLU A 14 5.00 -3.37 9.66
C GLU A 14 3.55 -3.51 9.15
N PRO A 15 2.94 -4.70 9.22
CA PRO A 15 1.54 -4.86 8.84
C PRO A 15 0.62 -3.91 9.61
N GLY A 16 -0.07 -3.02 8.88
CA GLY A 16 -0.98 -2.02 9.45
C GLY A 16 -0.33 -0.65 9.69
N GLU A 17 0.98 -0.54 9.51
CA GLU A 17 1.70 0.72 9.47
C GLU A 17 1.60 1.36 8.09
N VAL A 18 1.59 2.69 8.08
CA VAL A 18 1.61 3.52 6.86
C VAL A 18 2.82 4.44 6.98
N PHE A 19 3.68 4.43 5.96
CA PHE A 19 4.92 5.19 5.95
C PHE A 19 4.99 6.14 4.77
N GLU A 20 5.15 7.43 5.03
CA GLU A 20 5.31 8.43 3.98
C GLU A 20 6.74 8.35 3.41
N ILE A 21 6.89 7.79 2.19
CA ILE A 21 8.21 7.63 1.58
C ILE A 21 8.73 8.94 0.98
N VAL A 22 7.80 9.74 0.44
CA VAL A 22 7.99 11.12 -0.02
C VAL A 22 6.66 11.87 0.17
N PRO A 23 6.65 13.21 0.21
CA PRO A 23 5.43 13.98 0.45
C PRO A 23 4.26 13.55 -0.45
N GLY A 24 3.14 13.17 0.16
CA GLY A 24 1.92 12.76 -0.54
C GLY A 24 1.94 11.32 -1.10
N ILE A 25 2.99 10.53 -0.87
CA ILE A 25 3.06 9.12 -1.28
C ILE A 25 3.30 8.25 -0.05
N GLN A 26 2.28 7.48 0.31
CA GLN A 26 2.31 6.56 1.43
C GLN A 26 2.58 5.14 0.95
N TRP A 27 3.55 4.49 1.58
CA TRP A 27 3.86 3.08 1.43
C TRP A 27 3.14 2.26 2.49
N ILE A 28 2.39 1.25 2.02
CA ILE A 28 1.80 0.20 2.83
C ILE A 28 2.42 -1.14 2.42
N ARG A 29 2.69 -2.00 3.40
CA ARG A 29 3.20 -3.35 3.15
C ARG A 29 2.24 -4.39 3.70
N MET A 30 1.62 -5.17 2.82
CA MET A 30 0.66 -6.20 3.21
C MET A 30 1.27 -7.60 3.19
N PRO A 31 0.98 -8.44 4.20
CA PRO A 31 1.50 -9.81 4.25
C PRO A 31 0.79 -10.71 3.23
N LEU A 32 1.52 -11.66 2.67
CA LEU A 32 1.00 -12.69 1.76
C LEU A 32 1.29 -14.11 2.31
N PRO A 33 0.38 -15.07 2.14
CA PRO A 33 0.55 -16.46 2.58
C PRO A 33 1.33 -17.32 1.56
N PHE A 34 2.31 -16.73 0.87
CA PHE A 34 3.12 -17.38 -0.17
C PHE A 34 4.62 -17.24 0.13
N GLN A 35 5.47 -17.82 -0.73
CA GLN A 35 6.93 -17.65 -0.63
C GLN A 35 7.34 -16.18 -0.83
N LEU A 36 6.71 -15.48 -1.78
CA LEU A 36 6.68 -14.02 -1.77
C LEU A 36 5.72 -13.61 -0.65
N ASN A 37 6.30 -13.19 0.48
CA ASN A 37 5.57 -13.04 1.73
C ASN A 37 4.93 -11.67 1.94
N HIS A 38 5.04 -10.76 0.97
CA HIS A 38 4.43 -9.44 1.04
C HIS A 38 4.21 -8.81 -0.35
N ILE A 39 3.31 -7.84 -0.39
CA ILE A 39 3.12 -6.89 -1.47
C ILE A 39 3.24 -5.46 -0.94
N ASN A 40 3.74 -4.54 -1.78
CA ASN A 40 3.74 -3.10 -1.49
C ASN A 40 2.56 -2.45 -2.19
N LEU A 41 1.80 -1.66 -1.44
CA LEU A 41 0.63 -0.90 -1.89
C LEU A 41 0.90 0.58 -1.67
N TRP A 42 0.20 1.43 -2.41
CA TRP A 42 0.46 2.87 -2.39
C TRP A 42 -0.82 3.68 -2.22
N LEU A 43 -0.82 4.62 -1.27
CA LEU A 43 -1.81 5.70 -1.25
C LEU A 43 -1.14 6.98 -1.74
N ILE A 44 -1.73 7.60 -2.75
CA ILE A 44 -1.24 8.84 -3.35
C ILE A 44 -2.26 9.93 -3.02
N GLU A 45 -1.79 11.01 -2.38
CA GLU A 45 -2.63 12.16 -2.07
C GLU A 45 -3.05 12.87 -3.36
N GLU A 46 -4.34 13.15 -3.47
CA GLU A 46 -4.95 13.95 -4.53
C GLU A 46 -5.66 15.18 -3.91
N GLU A 47 -6.10 16.10 -4.76
CA GLU A 47 -6.82 17.32 -4.33
C GLU A 47 -8.03 16.97 -3.45
N ASP A 48 -8.88 16.05 -3.93
CA ASP A 48 -10.15 15.68 -3.30
C ASP A 48 -10.11 14.34 -2.54
N GLY A 49 -8.95 13.73 -2.37
CA GLY A 49 -8.84 12.45 -1.67
C GLY A 49 -7.56 11.68 -1.91
N TRP A 50 -7.70 10.37 -2.06
CA TRP A 50 -6.58 9.45 -2.17
C TRP A 50 -6.79 8.46 -3.30
N ALA A 51 -5.77 8.26 -4.13
CA ALA A 51 -5.71 7.15 -5.08
C ALA A 51 -4.99 5.96 -4.45
N LEU A 52 -5.63 4.79 -4.48
CA LEU A 52 -5.00 3.53 -4.05
C LEU A 52 -4.42 2.79 -5.26
N ILE A 53 -3.19 2.33 -5.15
CA ILE A 53 -2.55 1.42 -6.11
C ILE A 53 -2.44 0.03 -5.49
N ASP A 54 -3.08 -0.95 -6.14
CA ASP A 54 -3.23 -2.36 -5.72
C ASP A 54 -3.96 -2.55 -4.37
N CYS A 55 -4.36 -3.78 -4.05
CA CYS A 55 -5.29 -4.05 -2.92
C CYS A 55 -4.89 -5.19 -1.96
N GLY A 56 -3.94 -6.05 -2.31
CA GLY A 56 -3.67 -7.27 -1.54
C GLY A 56 -4.69 -8.38 -1.82
N ILE A 57 -4.48 -9.55 -1.21
CA ILE A 57 -5.37 -10.71 -1.41
C ILE A 57 -6.68 -10.58 -0.63
N ASN A 58 -7.72 -11.25 -1.11
CA ASN A 58 -9.02 -11.32 -0.42
C ASN A 58 -9.03 -12.33 0.74
N ASP A 59 -8.29 -12.04 1.81
CA ASP A 59 -8.35 -12.76 3.09
C ASP A 59 -8.78 -11.85 4.25
N GLU A 60 -9.14 -12.44 5.40
CA GLU A 60 -9.60 -11.66 6.55
C GLU A 60 -8.49 -10.81 7.17
N ARG A 61 -7.25 -11.29 7.16
CA ARG A 61 -6.10 -10.54 7.68
C ARG A 61 -5.89 -9.23 6.90
N THR A 62 -5.94 -9.29 5.57
CA THR A 62 -5.82 -8.14 4.68
C THR A 62 -6.95 -7.14 4.90
N LYS A 63 -8.19 -7.62 5.03
CA LYS A 63 -9.35 -6.76 5.32
C LYS A 63 -9.23 -6.05 6.67
N ASP A 64 -8.78 -6.75 7.71
CA ASP A 64 -8.58 -6.16 9.04
C ASP A 64 -7.49 -5.08 9.02
N LEU A 65 -6.38 -5.33 8.33
CA LEU A 65 -5.35 -4.32 8.12
C LEU A 65 -5.89 -3.10 7.36
N TRP A 66 -6.66 -3.31 6.29
CA TRP A 66 -7.28 -2.20 5.55
C TRP A 66 -8.22 -1.37 6.42
N ARG A 67 -9.06 -1.98 7.24
CA ARG A 67 -9.94 -1.26 8.18
C ARG A 67 -9.13 -0.37 9.12
N GLY A 68 -8.02 -0.89 9.65
CA GLY A 68 -7.11 -0.12 10.51
C GLY A 68 -6.42 1.03 9.78
N ILE A 69 -5.90 0.77 8.57
CA ILE A 69 -5.16 1.75 7.76
C ILE A 69 -6.07 2.89 7.30
N LEU A 70 -7.24 2.57 6.75
CA LEU A 70 -8.16 3.60 6.24
C LEU A 70 -8.69 4.50 7.37
N GLY A 71 -8.78 3.99 8.60
CA GLY A 71 -9.09 4.81 9.77
C GLY A 71 -7.99 5.80 10.17
N GLN A 72 -6.74 5.55 9.78
CA GLN A 72 -5.58 6.38 10.12
C GLN A 72 -5.25 7.41 9.05
N VAL A 73 -5.28 7.04 7.77
CA VAL A 73 -4.67 7.84 6.68
C VAL A 73 -5.64 8.79 6.03
N LEU A 74 -6.92 8.41 5.96
CA LEU A 74 -7.87 9.12 5.11
C LEU A 74 -8.10 10.57 5.55
N ASN A 75 -7.87 10.92 6.83
CA ASN A 75 -8.03 12.28 7.35
C ASN A 75 -9.38 12.93 6.98
N GLY A 76 -10.44 12.11 6.89
CA GLY A 76 -11.77 12.55 6.46
C GLY A 76 -11.96 12.72 4.94
N LYS A 77 -10.91 12.51 4.13
CA LYS A 77 -10.99 12.49 2.67
C LYS A 77 -11.32 11.07 2.13
N PRO A 78 -12.03 10.93 1.00
CA PRO A 78 -12.38 9.63 0.42
C PRO A 78 -11.22 8.97 -0.35
N LEU A 79 -11.35 7.68 -0.63
CA LEU A 79 -10.66 7.06 -1.78
C LEU A 79 -11.36 7.51 -3.07
N THR A 80 -10.64 8.16 -3.98
CA THR A 80 -11.19 8.66 -5.25
C THR A 80 -11.15 7.60 -6.35
N LYS A 81 -10.14 6.72 -6.31
CA LYS A 81 -9.94 5.63 -7.26
C LYS A 81 -9.10 4.52 -6.65
N ILE A 82 -9.25 3.32 -7.23
CA ILE A 82 -8.39 2.17 -7.01
C ILE A 82 -7.85 1.76 -8.37
N ILE A 83 -6.53 1.64 -8.48
CA ILE A 83 -5.82 1.25 -9.70
C ILE A 83 -5.11 -0.07 -9.42
N CYS A 84 -5.57 -1.14 -10.06
CA CYS A 84 -4.86 -2.41 -10.07
C CYS A 84 -3.83 -2.40 -11.20
N THR A 85 -2.58 -2.70 -10.90
CA THR A 85 -1.49 -2.73 -11.89
C THR A 85 -1.68 -3.84 -12.91
N HIS A 86 -2.17 -5.00 -12.48
CA HIS A 86 -2.50 -6.16 -13.30
C HIS A 86 -3.41 -7.14 -12.54
N ALA A 87 -3.68 -8.32 -13.10
CA ALA A 87 -4.71 -9.25 -12.63
C ALA A 87 -4.19 -10.45 -11.81
N HIS A 88 -3.00 -10.39 -11.21
CA HIS A 88 -2.61 -11.40 -10.23
C HIS A 88 -3.35 -11.18 -8.91
N PRO A 89 -3.63 -12.25 -8.13
CA PRO A 89 -4.58 -12.19 -7.01
C PRO A 89 -4.22 -11.26 -5.86
N ASP A 90 -2.95 -10.88 -5.73
CA ASP A 90 -2.48 -9.90 -4.74
C ASP A 90 -2.71 -8.45 -5.18
N HIS A 91 -3.17 -8.23 -6.42
CA HIS A 91 -3.45 -6.91 -6.99
C HIS A 91 -4.93 -6.66 -7.30
N ILE A 92 -5.81 -7.70 -7.29
CA ILE A 92 -7.23 -7.61 -7.70
C ILE A 92 -8.22 -8.23 -6.70
#